data_AF-A0A2T0B232-F1
#
_entry.id   AF-A0A2T0B232-F1
#
_cell.length_a   1.000
_cell.length_b   1.000
_cell.length_c   1.000
_cell.angle_alpha   90.00
_cell.angle_beta   90.00
_cell.angle_gamma   90.00
#
_symmetry.space_group_name_H-M   'P 1'
#
loop_
_entity.id
_entity.type
_entity.pdbx_description
1 polymer ?
#
loop_
_entity_poly.entity_id
_entity_poly.type
_entity_poly.pdbx_seq_one_letter_code
_entity_poly.pdbx_strand_id
1 'polypeptide(L)'
;MHIKILVRLKANLTRYSPRLIVGTEGYTIGEYGKWSRASDRFVGVHFPGITTIDVLWDSSEIIDKEYLQEEMENKQKFMKAIKNATDVIIAEGSRGGFKYLTFSLKNEDGMEIHKSIGDRKKAQRLLSIFKDYGITVNKIIIK
;
A
#
# COMPACT_ATOMS: atom_id res chain seq x y z
N MET A 1 6.81 2.45 14.61
CA MET A 1 6.00 1.34 14.05
C MET A 1 4.71 1.32 14.85
N HIS A 2 3.59 1.79 14.29
CA HIS A 2 2.28 1.66 14.95
C HIS A 2 1.90 0.19 14.97
N ILE A 3 2.03 -0.45 16.13
CA ILE A 3 1.74 -1.89 16.32
C ILE A 3 0.21 -2.14 16.26
N LYS A 4 -0.59 -1.09 16.48
CA LYS A 4 -2.05 -1.12 16.48
C LYS A 4 -2.55 0.05 15.66
N ILE A 5 -3.39 -0.22 14.66
CA ILE A 5 -4.06 0.80 13.85
C ILE A 5 -5.52 0.80 14.28
N LEU A 6 -6.04 1.95 14.69
CA LEU A 6 -7.46 2.11 14.98
C LEU A 6 -8.29 2.04 13.69
N VAL A 7 -9.32 1.21 13.73
CA VAL A 7 -10.23 0.97 12.61
C VAL A 7 -11.68 1.01 13.06
N ARG A 8 -12.56 1.30 12.09
CA ARG A 8 -14.01 1.32 12.24
C ARG A 8 -14.64 0.41 11.19
N LEU A 9 -15.60 -0.42 11.59
CA LEU A 9 -16.32 -1.27 10.65
C LEU A 9 -17.21 -0.44 9.72
N LYS A 10 -17.12 -0.71 8.42
CA LYS A 10 -18.06 -0.26 7.39
C LYS A 10 -19.14 -1.32 7.08
N ALA A 11 -18.90 -2.58 7.48
CA ALA A 11 -19.79 -3.70 7.22
C ALA A 11 -20.46 -4.23 8.50
N ASN A 12 -21.66 -4.78 8.35
CA ASN A 12 -22.34 -5.47 9.43
C ASN A 12 -21.83 -6.92 9.54
N LEU A 13 -21.25 -7.28 10.68
CA LEU A 13 -20.65 -8.59 10.95
C LEU A 13 -21.40 -9.32 12.08
N THR A 14 -22.69 -9.05 12.23
CA THR A 14 -23.57 -9.65 13.27
C THR A 14 -23.61 -11.17 13.24
N ARG A 15 -23.29 -11.80 12.11
CA ARG A 15 -23.09 -13.25 11.98
C ARG A 15 -22.03 -13.80 12.97
N TYR A 16 -21.02 -13.00 13.30
CA TYR A 16 -19.93 -13.40 14.20
C TYR A 16 -20.17 -12.94 15.64
N SER A 17 -20.82 -11.80 15.84
CA SER A 17 -21.29 -11.34 17.15
C SER A 17 -22.35 -10.25 16.98
N PRO A 18 -23.48 -10.27 17.71
CA PRO A 18 -24.57 -9.29 17.58
C PRO A 18 -24.13 -7.83 17.76
N ARG A 19 -22.99 -7.58 18.41
CA ARG A 19 -22.46 -6.24 18.68
C ARG A 19 -21.50 -5.72 17.60
N LEU A 20 -21.16 -6.52 16.58
CA LEU A 20 -20.34 -6.12 15.44
C LEU A 20 -21.20 -5.51 14.34
N ILE A 21 -21.62 -4.26 14.56
CA ILE A 21 -22.40 -3.47 13.61
C ILE A 21 -21.51 -2.45 12.89
N VAL A 22 -22.07 -1.78 11.88
CA VAL A 22 -21.41 -0.66 11.23
C VAL A 22 -21.10 0.41 12.28
N GLY A 23 -19.89 0.96 12.24
CA GLY A 23 -19.42 1.95 13.21
C GLY A 23 -18.70 1.36 14.42
N THR A 24 -18.72 0.04 14.64
CA THR A 24 -17.98 -0.57 15.75
C THR A 24 -16.47 -0.36 15.55
N GLU A 25 -15.81 0.15 16.59
CA GLU A 25 -14.39 0.46 16.57
C GLU A 25 -13.55 -0.66 17.18
N GLY A 26 -12.36 -0.84 16.64
CA GLY A 26 -11.39 -1.81 17.12
C GLY A 26 -9.98 -1.39 16.73
N TYR A 27 -9.02 -2.25 17.02
CA TYR A 27 -7.65 -2.06 16.57
C TYR A 27 -7.09 -3.32 15.93
N THR A 28 -6.27 -3.14 14.92
CA THR A 28 -5.59 -4.26 14.26
C THR A 28 -4.66 -4.97 15.23
N ILE A 29 -4.58 -6.30 15.11
CA ILE A 29 -3.67 -7.15 15.86
C ILE A 29 -2.70 -7.89 14.92
N GLY A 30 -1.48 -8.11 15.40
CA GLY A 30 -0.40 -8.74 14.65
C GLY A 30 0.40 -7.76 13.78
N GLU A 31 1.46 -8.26 13.15
CA GLU A 31 2.34 -7.47 12.27
C GLU A 31 1.72 -7.15 10.90
N TYR A 32 0.43 -7.42 10.73
CA TYR A 32 -0.33 -7.19 9.49
C TYR A 32 -0.61 -5.71 9.23
N GLY A 33 0.42 -4.87 9.34
CA GLY A 33 0.39 -3.46 8.96
C GLY A 33 0.46 -3.26 7.43
N LYS A 34 1.46 -2.52 6.96
CA LYS A 34 1.54 -2.00 5.57
C LYS A 34 1.59 -3.08 4.46
N TRP A 35 2.09 -4.30 4.75
CA TRP A 35 2.28 -5.37 3.76
C TRP A 35 0.99 -6.11 3.37
N SER A 36 -0.01 -6.15 4.25
CA SER A 36 -1.29 -6.85 3.99
C SER A 36 -2.21 -6.08 3.03
N ARG A 37 -1.97 -4.77 2.82
CA ARG A 37 -2.81 -3.87 1.99
C ARG A 37 -2.60 -3.97 0.47
N ALA A 38 -1.59 -4.71 -0.01
CA ALA A 38 -1.31 -4.82 -1.45
C ALA A 38 -2.38 -5.65 -2.22
N SER A 39 -3.19 -6.42 -1.49
CA SER A 39 -4.35 -7.18 -1.94
C SER A 39 -5.38 -7.10 -0.82
N ASP A 40 -6.69 -7.04 -1.11
CA ASP A 40 -7.74 -7.07 -0.08
C ASP A 40 -7.65 -8.38 0.72
N ARG A 41 -6.84 -8.35 1.78
CA ARG A 41 -6.57 -9.48 2.67
C ARG A 41 -7.28 -9.25 3.97
N PHE A 42 -7.56 -10.36 4.63
CA PHE A 42 -8.00 -10.36 6.01
C PHE A 42 -6.93 -9.73 6.92
N VAL A 43 -7.40 -8.95 7.89
CA VAL A 43 -6.63 -8.39 8.99
C VAL A 43 -7.33 -8.76 10.29
N GLY A 44 -6.57 -9.28 11.25
CA GLY A 44 -7.08 -9.53 12.59
C GLY A 44 -7.39 -8.21 13.27
N VAL A 45 -8.62 -8.04 13.75
CA VAL A 45 -9.05 -6.85 14.49
C VAL A 45 -9.62 -7.29 15.83
N HIS A 46 -9.11 -6.68 16.90
CA HIS A 46 -9.67 -6.81 18.22
C HIS A 46 -10.71 -5.72 18.45
N PHE A 47 -11.95 -6.13 18.73
CA PHE A 47 -13.05 -5.27 19.11
C PHE A 47 -13.24 -5.34 20.63
N PRO A 48 -12.85 -4.30 21.39
CA PRO A 48 -12.83 -4.33 22.85
C PRO A 48 -14.16 -4.76 23.46
N GLY A 49 -14.12 -5.78 24.31
CA GLY A 49 -15.31 -6.30 25.00
C GLY A 49 -16.33 -6.97 24.07
N ILE A 50 -15.96 -7.31 22.83
CA ILE A 50 -16.80 -8.04 21.88
C ILE A 50 -16.12 -9.34 21.44
N THR A 51 -15.11 -9.26 20.58
CA THR A 51 -14.38 -10.43 20.05
C THR A 51 -13.14 -9.98 19.28
N THR A 52 -12.29 -10.93 18.91
CA THR A 52 -11.21 -10.76 17.94
C THR A 52 -11.55 -11.58 16.70
N ILE A 53 -11.64 -10.96 15.54
CA ILE A 53 -11.91 -11.66 14.28
C ILE A 53 -11.08 -11.08 13.14
N ASP A 54 -10.86 -11.92 12.13
CA ASP A 54 -10.30 -11.51 10.86
C ASP A 54 -11.37 -10.82 10.02
N VAL A 55 -11.10 -9.59 9.58
CA VAL A 55 -11.99 -8.80 8.73
C VAL A 55 -11.29 -8.41 7.45
N LEU A 56 -12.03 -8.27 6.35
CA LEU A 56 -11.46 -7.70 5.12
C LEU A 56 -11.06 -6.25 5.37
N TRP A 57 -9.92 -5.85 4.81
CA TRP A 57 -9.50 -4.44 4.84
C TRP A 57 -10.57 -3.54 4.24
N ASP A 58 -11.23 -3.95 3.15
CA ASP A 58 -12.28 -3.15 2.54
C ASP A 58 -13.57 -3.07 3.37
N SER A 59 -13.75 -3.95 4.36
CA SER A 59 -14.86 -3.86 5.33
C SER A 59 -14.57 -2.89 6.48
N SER A 60 -13.39 -2.27 6.51
CA SER A 60 -12.96 -1.38 7.59
C SER A 60 -12.47 -0.03 7.05
N GLU A 61 -12.64 1.01 7.85
CA GLU A 61 -12.08 2.34 7.66
C GLU A 61 -10.99 2.56 8.71
N ILE A 62 -9.84 3.12 8.30
CA ILE A 62 -8.79 3.50 9.25
C ILE A 62 -9.17 4.86 9.84
N ILE A 63 -9.30 4.95 11.16
CA ILE A 63 -9.63 6.19 11.89
C ILE A 63 -8.46 6.69 12.74
N ASP A 64 -7.34 5.97 12.72
CA ASP A 64 -6.10 6.33 13.41
C ASP A 64 -5.46 7.57 12.77
N LYS A 65 -5.57 8.72 13.44
CA LYS A 65 -5.08 10.00 12.92
C LYS A 65 -3.57 10.03 12.74
N GLU A 66 -2.82 9.46 13.68
CA GLU A 66 -1.36 9.44 13.65
C GLU A 66 -0.88 8.59 12.46
N TYR A 67 -1.49 7.42 12.27
CA TYR A 67 -1.22 6.58 11.11
C TYR A 67 -1.56 7.27 9.79
N LEU A 68 -2.74 7.91 9.70
CA LEU A 68 -3.17 8.60 8.48
C LEU A 68 -2.24 9.77 8.14
N GLN A 69 -1.79 10.51 9.14
CA GLN A 69 -0.82 11.59 8.99
C GLN A 69 0.53 11.04 8.51
N GLU A 70 1.04 9.97 9.11
CA GLU A 70 2.27 9.31 8.69
C GLU A 70 2.17 8.78 7.24
N GLU A 71 1.01 8.21 6.85
CA GLU A 71 0.77 7.75 5.48
C GLU A 71 0.77 8.92 4.48
N MET A 72 0.16 10.05 4.83
CA MET A 72 0.16 11.26 4.01
C MET A 72 1.58 11.83 3.85
N GLU A 73 2.34 11.96 4.93
CA GLU A 73 3.72 12.43 4.90
C GLU A 73 4.61 11.52 4.06
N ASN A 74 4.48 10.19 4.24
CA ASN A 74 5.22 9.21 3.45
C ASN A 74 4.88 9.31 1.95
N LYS A 75 3.61 9.51 1.60
CA LYS A 75 3.20 9.75 0.20
C LYS A 75 3.80 11.03 -0.36
N GLN A 76 3.82 12.11 0.41
CA GLN A 76 4.42 13.38 -0.01
C GLN A 76 5.93 13.23 -0.22
N LYS A 77 6.64 12.60 0.73
CA LYS A 77 8.08 12.31 0.62
C LYS A 77 8.38 11.47 -0.62
N PHE A 78 7.59 10.42 -0.86
CA PHE A 78 7.71 9.59 -2.05
C PHE A 78 7.51 10.40 -3.34
N MET A 79 6.47 11.24 -3.40
CA MET A 79 6.20 12.08 -4.58
C MET A 79 7.25 13.18 -4.82
N LYS A 80 7.96 13.63 -3.78
CA LYS A 80 9.13 14.50 -3.96
C LYS A 80 10.30 13.72 -4.53
N ALA A 81 10.60 12.55 -3.96
CA ALA A 81 11.72 11.71 -4.37
C ALA A 81 11.56 11.16 -5.80
N ILE A 82 10.32 10.88 -6.23
CA ILE A 82 10.04 10.28 -7.54
C ILE A 82 10.44 11.16 -8.73
N LYS A 83 10.52 12.48 -8.52
CA LYS A 83 10.99 13.45 -9.52
C LYS A 83 12.45 13.23 -9.92
N ASN A 84 13.21 12.64 -9.02
CA ASN A 84 14.64 12.33 -9.20
C ASN A 84 14.86 10.83 -9.40
N ALA A 85 13.84 10.09 -9.87
CA ALA A 85 13.99 8.67 -10.07
C ALA A 85 15.01 8.38 -11.18
N THR A 86 15.89 7.41 -10.94
CA THR A 86 16.91 6.94 -11.88
C THR A 86 16.72 5.46 -12.16
N ASP A 87 17.44 4.94 -13.15
CA ASP A 87 17.49 3.51 -13.46
C ASP A 87 16.10 2.90 -13.66
N VAL A 88 15.21 3.68 -14.28
CA VAL A 88 13.83 3.27 -14.52
C VAL A 88 13.81 2.24 -15.62
N ILE A 89 13.44 1.01 -15.26
CA ILE A 89 13.42 -0.13 -16.16
C ILE A 89 12.03 -0.76 -16.16
N ILE A 90 11.43 -0.87 -17.34
CA ILE A 90 10.24 -1.69 -17.56
C ILE A 90 10.65 -3.03 -18.15
N ALA A 91 10.25 -4.11 -17.48
CA ALA A 91 10.47 -5.47 -17.95
C ALA A 91 9.20 -6.05 -18.57
N GLU A 92 9.33 -6.56 -19.79
CA GLU A 92 8.30 -7.30 -20.49
C GLU A 92 8.78 -8.71 -20.83
N GLY A 93 7.86 -9.66 -20.94
CA GLY A 93 8.14 -11.00 -21.45
C GLY A 93 8.32 -11.00 -22.97
N SER A 94 8.85 -12.10 -23.51
CA SER A 94 9.04 -12.32 -24.95
C SER A 94 7.82 -12.04 -25.84
N ARG A 95 6.60 -12.13 -25.30
CA ARG A 95 5.33 -11.82 -25.99
C ARG A 95 4.74 -10.44 -25.62
N GLY A 96 5.53 -9.52 -25.06
CA GLY A 96 5.11 -8.17 -24.66
C GLY A 96 4.29 -8.09 -23.36
N GLY A 97 4.22 -9.18 -22.59
CA GLY A 97 3.49 -9.20 -21.32
C GLY A 97 4.28 -8.48 -20.22
N PHE A 98 3.66 -7.52 -19.52
CA PHE A 98 4.28 -6.84 -18.37
C PHE A 98 4.77 -7.85 -17.32
N LYS A 99 6.00 -7.67 -16.84
CA LYS A 99 6.58 -8.46 -15.75
C LYS A 99 6.73 -7.61 -14.49
N TYR A 100 7.49 -6.52 -14.58
CA TYR A 100 7.69 -5.59 -13.47
C TYR A 100 8.21 -4.23 -13.97
N LEU A 101 8.17 -3.25 -13.08
CA LEU A 101 8.82 -1.95 -13.22
C LEU A 101 9.78 -1.78 -12.04
N THR A 102 11.04 -1.44 -12.32
CA THR A 102 12.04 -1.11 -11.30
C THR A 102 12.56 0.31 -11.49
N PHE A 103 12.95 0.94 -10.39
CA PHE A 103 13.58 2.26 -10.39
C PHE A 103 14.31 2.50 -9.06
N SER A 104 15.29 3.38 -9.10
CA SER A 104 15.98 3.93 -7.95
C SER A 104 15.44 5.32 -7.62
N LEU A 105 15.46 5.67 -6.34
CA LEU A 105 15.16 7.02 -5.86
C LEU A 105 16.05 7.36 -4.67
N LYS A 106 16.40 8.62 -4.49
CA LYS A 106 17.07 9.10 -3.27
C LYS A 106 16.03 9.65 -2.31
N ASN A 107 16.06 9.20 -1.07
CA ASN A 107 15.22 9.78 -0.02
C ASN A 107 15.78 11.14 0.46
N GLU A 108 15.10 11.78 1.40
CA GLU A 108 15.53 13.07 1.97
C GLU A 108 16.89 12.97 2.68
N ASP A 109 17.26 11.79 3.18
CA ASP A 109 18.55 11.51 3.81
C ASP A 109 19.68 11.18 2.80
N GLY A 110 19.38 11.25 1.50
CA GLY A 110 20.33 10.94 0.42
C GLY A 110 20.57 9.44 0.19
N MET A 111 19.90 8.56 0.94
CA MET A 111 19.96 7.11 0.78
C MET A 111 19.24 6.69 -0.50
N GLU A 112 19.89 5.85 -1.30
CA GLU A 112 19.29 5.25 -2.48
C GLU A 112 18.36 4.10 -2.09
N ILE A 113 17.15 4.12 -2.64
CA ILE A 113 16.10 3.14 -2.43
C ILE A 113 15.71 2.55 -3.77
N HIS A 114 15.88 1.24 -3.90
CA HIS A 114 15.38 0.50 -5.05
C HIS A 114 13.93 0.08 -4.82
N LYS A 115 13.10 0.25 -5.86
CA LYS A 115 11.70 -0.19 -5.88
C LYS A 115 11.46 -1.17 -7.02
N SER A 116 10.64 -2.17 -6.75
CA SER A 116 10.13 -3.13 -7.74
C SER A 116 8.62 -3.20 -7.63
N ILE A 117 7.93 -3.01 -8.75
CA ILE A 117 6.48 -2.97 -8.85
C ILE A 117 6.02 -4.08 -9.80
N GLY A 118 5.35 -5.09 -9.27
CA GLY A 118 4.74 -6.18 -10.04
C GLY A 118 3.27 -5.95 -10.42
N ASP A 119 2.64 -4.89 -9.92
CA ASP A 119 1.26 -4.56 -10.29
C ASP A 119 1.22 -3.67 -11.54
N ARG A 120 0.58 -4.16 -12.60
CA ARG A 120 0.53 -3.48 -13.90
C ARG A 120 -0.15 -2.12 -13.83
N LYS A 121 -1.25 -1.99 -13.07
CA LYS A 121 -2.01 -0.72 -12.99
C LYS A 121 -1.19 0.36 -12.28
N LYS A 122 -0.52 0.01 -11.18
CA LYS A 122 0.41 0.89 -10.47
C LYS A 122 1.60 1.25 -11.36
N ALA A 123 2.18 0.29 -12.07
CA ALA A 123 3.28 0.54 -12.99
C ALA A 123 2.90 1.53 -14.10
N GLN A 124 1.73 1.37 -14.71
CA GLN A 124 1.24 2.31 -15.73
C GLN A 124 1.09 3.74 -15.20
N ARG A 125 0.55 3.91 -13.98
CA ARG A 125 0.44 5.24 -13.34
C ARG A 125 1.83 5.86 -13.11
N LEU A 126 2.79 5.07 -12.66
CA LEU A 126 4.16 5.52 -12.44
C LEU A 126 4.86 5.91 -13.75
N LEU A 127 4.66 5.14 -14.82
CA LEU A 127 5.21 5.44 -16.15
C LEU A 127 4.67 6.78 -16.68
N SER A 128 3.38 7.09 -16.47
CA SER A 128 2.83 8.41 -16.78
C SER A 128 3.55 9.51 -16.01
N ILE A 129 3.77 9.33 -14.71
CA ILE A 129 4.49 10.29 -13.86
C ILE A 129 5.93 10.49 -14.34
N PHE A 130 6.64 9.41 -14.67
CA PHE A 130 8.01 9.50 -15.20
C PHE A 130 8.05 10.24 -16.53
N LYS A 131 7.08 10.00 -17.42
CA LYS A 131 6.95 10.74 -18.68
C LYS A 131 6.71 12.24 -18.43
N ASP A 132 5.85 12.59 -17.49
CA ASP A 132 5.54 13.98 -17.16
C ASP A 132 6.77 14.74 -16.60
N TYR A 133 7.64 14.04 -15.89
CA TYR A 133 8.92 14.58 -15.41
C TYR A 133 10.09 14.46 -16.40
N GLY A 134 9.85 13.93 -17.61
CA GLY A 134 10.91 13.74 -18.62
C GLY A 134 11.95 12.69 -18.22
N ILE A 135 11.60 11.76 -17.33
CA ILE A 135 12.50 10.68 -16.87
C ILE A 135 12.52 9.56 -17.93
N THR A 136 13.72 9.21 -18.37
CA THR A 136 13.94 8.14 -19.36
C THR A 136 13.58 6.78 -18.77
N VAL A 137 12.79 6.01 -19.51
CA VAL A 137 12.41 4.64 -19.17
C VAL A 137 13.07 3.67 -20.13
N ASN A 138 13.93 2.80 -19.60
CA ASN A 138 14.57 1.74 -20.37
C ASN A 138 13.68 0.51 -20.41
N LYS A 139 13.51 -0.09 -21.59
CA LYS A 139 12.73 -1.31 -21.77
C LYS A 139 13.65 -2.50 -21.92
N ILE A 140 13.40 -3.56 -21.14
CA ILE A 140 14.09 -4.85 -21.27
C ILE A 140 13.09 -5.97 -21.58
N ILE A 141 13.55 -6.95 -22.36
CA ILE A 141 12.78 -8.14 -22.70
C ILE A 141 13.38 -9.33 -21.93
N ILE A 142 12.58 -9.95 -21.08
CA ILE A 142 12.96 -11.15 -20.33
C ILE A 142 12.46 -12.37 -21.10
N LYS A 143 13.36 -13.32 -21.33
CA LYS A 143 13.07 -14.59 -21.99
C LYS A 143 12.28 -15.52 -21.09
#